data_AF-A0A7R9C3X1-F1
#
_entry.id   AF-A0A7R9C3X1-F1
#
_cell.length_a   1.000
_cell.length_b   1.000
_cell.length_c   1.000
_cell.angle_alpha   90.00
_cell.angle_beta   90.00
_cell.angle_gamma   90.00
#
_symmetry.space_group_name_H-M   'P 1'
#
loop_
_entity.id
_entity.type
_entity.pdbx_description
1 polymer ?
#
loop_
_entity_poly.entity_id
_entity_poly.type
_entity_poly.pdbx_seq_one_letter_code
_entity_poly.pdbx_strand_id
1 'polypeptide(L)'
;MARRASESRFFENRLREYSTRNEDNVLRDGTLTPQVLNEIHQLGSQFMAEWQQKSASGHGLEGECVYTGIGGAALLHYFLFMKNKDPTALDKAVAAVNVCLPHLKFKDPSFLCGDAGVLAVGAAAYCKSGNLEMADKLYKQLESFSGIVLSPDSKVPDELLYGRAGFLYSLLFLKKECPGEITVSDALIRETCGAIIKSGENWSARIRFPAPLYYEWYSEAYLGAAHGFAGILFMLLNAVSYLNAEDLEKKVRVTIDHLRN
;
A
#
# COMPACT_ATOMS: atom_id res chain seq x y z
N MET A 1 21.46 8.71 21.99
CA MET A 1 21.12 7.57 22.87
C MET A 1 21.60 6.29 22.21
N ALA A 2 22.70 5.71 22.69
CA ALA A 2 23.17 4.41 22.23
C ALA A 2 22.20 3.31 22.69
N ARG A 3 21.71 2.48 21.75
CA ARG A 3 20.83 1.34 22.05
C ARG A 3 21.59 0.35 22.95
N ARG A 4 21.04 0.06 24.14
CA ARG A 4 21.48 -1.10 24.93
C ARG A 4 21.13 -2.36 24.16
N ALA A 5 22.12 -3.23 23.95
CA ALA A 5 22.01 -4.44 23.15
C ALA A 5 21.29 -5.62 23.86
N SER A 6 20.49 -5.40 24.91
CA SER A 6 20.11 -6.48 25.84
C SER A 6 18.62 -6.67 26.13
N GLU A 7 17.71 -6.15 25.32
CA GLU A 7 16.29 -6.53 25.43
C GLU A 7 15.83 -7.11 24.09
N SER A 8 15.42 -8.38 24.11
CA SER A 8 14.84 -9.05 22.95
C SER A 8 13.59 -8.29 22.50
N ARG A 9 13.54 -7.90 21.22
CA ARG A 9 12.37 -7.22 20.62
C ARG A 9 11.21 -8.16 20.27
N PHE A 10 11.18 -9.35 20.89
CA PHE A 10 10.21 -10.40 20.63
C PHE A 10 9.88 -11.15 21.93
N PHE A 11 8.67 -11.69 22.01
CA PHE A 11 8.29 -12.67 23.03
C PHE A 11 8.75 -14.06 22.60
N GLU A 12 9.18 -14.88 23.55
CA GLU A 12 9.48 -16.30 23.29
C GLU A 12 8.23 -17.02 22.74
N ASN A 13 8.35 -17.62 21.57
CA ASN A 13 7.25 -18.38 20.98
C ASN A 13 7.06 -19.71 21.74
N ARG A 14 6.01 -19.77 22.56
CA ARG A 14 5.61 -20.97 23.32
C ARG A 14 4.52 -21.79 22.65
N LEU A 15 4.11 -21.41 21.44
CA LEU A 15 3.13 -22.16 20.66
C LEU A 15 3.78 -23.43 20.13
N ARG A 16 2.98 -24.50 20.01
CA ARG A 16 3.44 -25.76 19.42
C ARG A 16 3.62 -25.59 17.92
N GLU A 17 4.66 -26.21 17.38
CA GLU A 17 4.83 -26.34 15.93
C GLU A 17 3.62 -27.04 15.30
N TYR A 18 3.37 -26.73 14.03
CA TYR A 18 2.26 -27.32 13.29
C TYR A 18 2.35 -28.86 13.27
N SER A 19 1.18 -29.49 13.43
CA SER A 19 1.02 -30.94 13.30
C SER A 19 -0.38 -31.26 12.80
N THR A 20 -0.46 -32.16 11.81
CA THR A 20 -1.73 -32.65 11.25
C THR A 20 -2.68 -33.23 12.30
N ARG A 21 -2.17 -33.69 13.45
CA ARG A 21 -2.99 -34.21 14.55
C ARG A 21 -3.87 -33.16 15.24
N ASN A 22 -3.49 -31.88 15.16
CA ASN A 22 -4.20 -30.78 15.80
C ASN A 22 -4.80 -29.80 14.78
N GLU A 23 -4.68 -30.11 13.48
CA GLU A 23 -5.14 -29.24 12.40
C GLU A 23 -6.65 -28.97 12.53
N ASP A 24 -7.44 -30.02 12.77
CA ASP A 24 -8.92 -29.96 12.93
C ASP A 24 -9.41 -29.01 14.03
N ASN A 25 -8.54 -28.57 14.95
CA ASN A 25 -8.89 -27.59 15.98
C ASN A 25 -8.92 -26.16 15.43
N VAL A 26 -8.15 -25.88 14.38
CA VAL A 26 -7.99 -24.54 13.79
C VAL A 26 -8.50 -24.51 12.35
N LEU A 27 -8.14 -25.51 11.55
CA LEU A 27 -8.52 -25.66 10.16
C LEU A 27 -9.24 -26.99 9.94
N ARG A 28 -10.33 -26.97 9.20
CA ARG A 28 -10.96 -28.16 8.63
C ARG A 28 -11.08 -27.96 7.13
N ASP A 29 -10.51 -28.89 6.36
CA ASP A 29 -10.47 -28.85 4.89
C ASP A 29 -9.89 -27.52 4.33
N GLY A 30 -8.85 -27.00 5.00
CA GLY A 30 -8.19 -25.74 4.61
C GLY A 30 -8.97 -24.47 4.97
N THR A 31 -10.08 -24.58 5.71
CA THR A 31 -10.91 -23.45 6.16
C THR A 31 -10.91 -23.33 7.67
N LEU A 32 -11.02 -22.12 8.21
CA LEU A 32 -11.12 -21.91 9.66
C LEU A 32 -12.33 -22.63 10.24
N THR A 33 -12.15 -23.30 11.38
CA THR A 33 -13.27 -23.93 12.09
C THR A 33 -14.29 -22.87 12.52
N PRO A 34 -15.59 -23.22 12.64
CA PRO A 34 -16.62 -22.29 13.10
C PRO A 34 -16.30 -21.67 14.47
N GLN A 35 -15.63 -22.42 15.35
CA GLN A 35 -15.22 -21.94 16.67
C GLN A 35 -14.20 -20.79 16.55
N VAL A 36 -13.12 -21.00 15.80
CA VAL A 36 -12.08 -19.97 15.60
C VAL A 36 -12.63 -18.77 14.85
N LEU A 37 -13.47 -19.00 13.84
CA LEU A 37 -14.11 -17.92 13.11
C LEU A 37 -14.99 -17.05 14.02
N ASN A 38 -15.79 -17.67 14.90
CA ASN A 38 -16.60 -16.95 15.87
C ASN A 38 -15.74 -16.15 16.86
N GLU A 39 -14.63 -16.71 17.33
CA GLU A 39 -13.69 -15.99 18.22
C GLU A 39 -13.06 -14.77 17.53
N ILE A 40 -12.61 -14.91 16.27
CA ILE A 40 -12.11 -13.80 15.46
C ILE A 40 -13.17 -12.72 15.29
N HIS A 41 -14.42 -13.09 15.02
CA HIS A 41 -15.52 -12.13 14.87
C HIS A 41 -15.83 -11.40 16.19
N GLN A 42 -15.80 -12.10 17.32
CA GLN A 42 -16.00 -11.49 18.65
C GLN A 42 -14.88 -10.50 18.97
N LEU A 43 -13.62 -10.90 18.81
CA LEU A 43 -12.46 -10.02 19.02
C LEU A 43 -12.47 -8.82 18.07
N GLY A 44 -12.77 -9.05 16.78
CA GLY A 44 -12.89 -7.98 15.80
C GLY A 44 -13.96 -6.96 16.19
N SER A 45 -15.11 -7.42 16.68
CA SER A 45 -16.19 -6.54 17.15
C SER A 45 -15.78 -5.73 18.38
N GLN A 46 -15.08 -6.36 19.33
CA GLN A 46 -14.56 -5.69 20.52
C GLN A 46 -13.53 -4.60 20.17
N PHE A 47 -12.55 -4.92 19.32
CA PHE A 47 -11.55 -3.96 18.87
C PHE A 47 -12.18 -2.79 18.11
N MET A 48 -13.18 -3.03 17.26
CA MET A 48 -13.88 -1.97 16.54
C MET A 48 -14.66 -1.05 17.50
N ALA A 49 -15.29 -1.59 18.54
CA ALA A 49 -15.99 -0.79 19.54
C ALA A 49 -15.02 0.08 20.34
N GLU A 50 -13.91 -0.49 20.81
CA GLU A 50 -12.88 0.26 21.53
C GLU A 50 -12.24 1.35 20.68
N TRP A 51 -11.92 1.03 19.41
CA TRP A 51 -11.34 1.99 18.48
C TRP A 51 -12.29 3.15 18.22
N GLN A 52 -13.57 2.88 17.94
CA GLN A 52 -14.58 3.93 17.74
C GLN A 52 -14.72 4.84 18.97
N GLN A 53 -14.72 4.27 20.17
CA GLN A 53 -14.78 5.05 21.41
C GLN A 53 -13.57 5.98 21.56
N LYS A 54 -12.35 5.48 21.27
CA LYS A 54 -11.10 6.25 21.38
C LYS A 54 -10.94 7.30 20.28
N SER A 55 -11.37 6.99 19.05
CA SER A 55 -11.35 7.95 17.95
C SER A 55 -12.35 9.09 18.17
N ALA A 56 -13.52 8.82 18.76
CA ALA A 56 -14.50 9.86 19.11
C ALA A 56 -13.99 10.83 20.19
N SER A 57 -13.06 10.41 21.05
CA SER A 57 -12.44 11.28 22.06
C SER A 57 -11.22 12.06 21.53
N GLY A 58 -10.99 12.06 20.22
CA GLY A 58 -9.91 12.82 19.57
C GLY A 58 -8.54 12.16 19.68
N HIS A 59 -8.46 10.91 20.11
CA HIS A 59 -7.21 10.16 20.19
C HIS A 59 -7.00 9.28 18.94
N GLY A 60 -5.82 9.39 18.31
CA GLY A 60 -5.24 8.31 17.49
C GLY A 60 -5.26 8.47 15.97
N LEU A 61 -5.85 9.53 15.41
CA LEU A 61 -5.75 9.83 13.96
C LEU A 61 -5.00 11.15 13.76
N GLU A 62 -3.87 11.07 13.07
CA GLU A 62 -3.01 12.23 12.77
C GLU A 62 -3.01 12.51 11.28
N GLY A 63 -3.65 13.61 10.88
CA GLY A 63 -3.74 14.06 9.50
C GLY A 63 -4.65 13.20 8.61
N GLU A 64 -4.46 13.36 7.30
CA GLU A 64 -5.35 12.81 6.28
C GLU A 64 -4.84 11.49 5.68
N CYS A 65 -3.55 11.17 5.81
CA CYS A 65 -2.93 10.07 5.08
C CYS A 65 -3.44 8.69 5.52
N VAL A 66 -3.13 7.66 4.71
CA VAL A 66 -3.56 6.28 4.99
C VAL A 66 -2.77 5.65 6.15
N TYR A 67 -1.50 6.03 6.32
CA TYR A 67 -0.60 5.38 7.26
C TYR A 67 -1.00 5.59 8.74
N THR A 68 -1.40 6.81 9.11
CA THR A 68 -1.72 7.20 10.50
C THR A 68 -3.00 8.04 10.62
N GLY A 69 -3.60 8.43 9.50
CA GLY A 69 -4.65 9.43 9.45
C GLY A 69 -6.03 8.88 9.14
N ILE A 70 -6.95 9.80 8.87
CA ILE A 70 -8.35 9.51 8.54
C ILE A 70 -8.47 8.67 7.26
N GLY A 71 -7.54 8.79 6.31
CA GLY A 71 -7.46 7.91 5.13
C GLY A 71 -7.30 6.44 5.51
N GLY A 72 -6.61 6.12 6.61
CA GLY A 72 -6.45 4.76 7.11
C GLY A 72 -7.75 4.22 7.70
N ALA A 73 -8.49 5.07 8.42
CA ALA A 73 -9.84 4.77 8.90
C ALA A 73 -10.81 4.51 7.72
N ALA A 74 -10.72 5.31 6.66
CA ALA A 74 -11.50 5.11 5.44
C ALA A 74 -11.18 3.75 4.78
N LEU A 75 -9.90 3.41 4.66
CA LEU A 75 -9.46 2.13 4.10
C LEU A 75 -9.96 0.94 4.93
N LEU A 76 -9.90 1.03 6.26
CA LEU A 76 -10.43 0.00 7.15
C LEU A 76 -11.93 -0.20 6.93
N HIS A 77 -12.71 0.87 6.90
CA HIS A 77 -14.15 0.82 6.65
C HIS A 77 -14.49 0.26 5.27
N TYR A 78 -13.74 0.66 4.24
CA TYR A 78 -13.86 0.10 2.90
C TYR A 78 -13.58 -1.41 2.88
N PHE A 79 -12.51 -1.85 3.55
CA PHE A 79 -12.16 -3.27 3.66
C PHE A 79 -13.26 -4.07 4.37
N LEU A 80 -13.82 -3.54 5.46
CA LEU A 80 -14.94 -4.18 6.18
C LEU A 80 -16.18 -4.30 5.29
N PHE A 81 -16.50 -3.28 4.49
CA PHE A 81 -17.55 -3.40 3.47
C PHE A 81 -17.22 -4.50 2.46
N MET A 82 -16.00 -4.54 1.92
CA MET A 82 -15.63 -5.54 0.92
C MET A 82 -15.73 -6.97 1.45
N LYS A 83 -15.44 -7.19 2.74
CA LYS A 83 -15.56 -8.49 3.40
C LYS A 83 -16.97 -8.86 3.84
N ASN A 84 -17.69 -7.93 4.48
CA ASN A 84 -18.95 -8.24 5.16
C ASN A 84 -20.19 -7.81 4.37
N LYS A 85 -20.00 -7.02 3.30
CA LYS A 85 -21.06 -6.40 2.50
C LYS A 85 -22.01 -5.51 3.31
N ASP A 86 -21.53 -4.94 4.42
CA ASP A 86 -22.27 -4.00 5.26
C ASP A 86 -22.27 -2.60 4.64
N PRO A 87 -23.41 -2.07 4.16
CA PRO A 87 -23.51 -0.75 3.56
C PRO A 87 -23.09 0.37 4.53
N THR A 88 -23.32 0.20 5.83
CA THR A 88 -22.94 1.18 6.85
C THR A 88 -21.43 1.40 6.89
N ALA A 89 -20.65 0.33 6.66
CA ALA A 89 -19.20 0.43 6.57
C ALA A 89 -18.77 1.23 5.33
N LEU A 90 -19.46 1.08 4.20
CA LEU A 90 -19.18 1.86 3.01
C LEU A 90 -19.49 3.35 3.22
N ASP A 91 -20.62 3.67 3.85
CA ASP A 91 -21.00 5.05 4.19
C ASP A 91 -19.95 5.72 5.08
N LYS A 92 -19.44 4.99 6.07
CA LYS A 92 -18.35 5.46 6.93
C LYS A 92 -17.05 5.69 6.15
N ALA A 93 -16.72 4.82 5.19
CA ALA A 93 -15.55 5.01 4.33
C ALA A 93 -15.68 6.31 3.50
N VAL A 94 -16.83 6.53 2.86
CA VAL A 94 -17.13 7.74 2.09
C VAL A 94 -17.10 8.99 2.98
N ALA A 95 -17.69 8.93 4.17
CA ALA A 95 -17.68 10.04 5.11
C ALA A 95 -16.26 10.41 5.54
N ALA A 96 -15.42 9.42 5.88
CA ALA A 96 -14.03 9.63 6.25
C ALA A 96 -13.22 10.25 5.10
N VAL A 97 -13.41 9.78 3.86
CA VAL A 97 -12.79 10.37 2.66
C VAL A 97 -13.18 11.85 2.53
N ASN A 98 -14.46 12.18 2.67
CA ASN A 98 -14.95 13.55 2.55
C ASN A 98 -14.37 14.50 3.60
N VAL A 99 -14.00 14.00 4.78
CA VAL A 99 -13.26 14.79 5.77
C VAL A 99 -11.85 15.10 5.28
N CYS A 100 -11.18 14.18 4.59
CA CYS A 100 -9.84 14.40 4.06
C CYS A 100 -9.78 15.33 2.84
N LEU A 101 -10.75 15.24 1.92
CA LEU A 101 -10.68 15.90 0.60
C LEU A 101 -10.37 17.42 0.64
N PRO A 102 -10.94 18.23 1.54
CA PRO A 102 -10.65 19.66 1.62
C PRO A 102 -9.22 19.99 2.06
N HIS A 103 -8.48 19.03 2.62
CA HIS A 103 -7.17 19.23 3.23
C HIS A 103 -6.01 18.65 2.42
N LEU A 104 -6.30 18.02 1.27
CA LEU A 104 -5.27 17.46 0.38
C LEU A 104 -4.37 18.57 -0.17
N LYS A 105 -3.05 18.32 -0.15
CA LYS A 105 -2.01 19.29 -0.50
C LYS A 105 -1.42 19.07 -1.89
N PHE A 106 -1.67 17.91 -2.48
CA PHE A 106 -1.16 17.45 -3.77
C PHE A 106 0.36 17.48 -3.89
N LYS A 107 1.06 17.11 -2.79
CA LYS A 107 2.53 17.11 -2.73
C LYS A 107 3.14 15.71 -2.73
N ASP A 108 2.55 14.80 -1.97
CA ASP A 108 3.09 13.46 -1.75
C ASP A 108 2.27 12.44 -2.57
N PRO A 109 2.88 11.75 -3.55
CA PRO A 109 2.15 10.92 -4.51
C PRO A 109 1.92 9.48 -4.03
N SER A 110 2.30 9.13 -2.82
CA SER A 110 2.25 7.73 -2.36
C SER A 110 0.91 7.36 -1.73
N PHE A 111 0.60 6.07 -1.74
CA PHE A 111 -0.62 5.56 -1.11
C PHE A 111 -0.63 5.71 0.42
N LEU A 112 0.47 5.38 1.10
CA LEU A 112 0.47 5.31 2.56
C LEU A 112 0.55 6.71 3.19
N CYS A 113 1.57 7.48 2.82
CA CYS A 113 1.82 8.77 3.47
C CYS A 113 1.39 9.99 2.64
N GLY A 114 0.88 9.78 1.42
CA GLY A 114 0.49 10.85 0.51
C GLY A 114 -1.01 10.91 0.23
N ASP A 115 -1.39 11.94 -0.53
CA ASP A 115 -2.79 12.21 -0.88
C ASP A 115 -3.32 11.19 -1.90
N ALA A 116 -2.43 10.58 -2.68
CA ALA A 116 -2.78 9.56 -3.66
C ALA A 116 -3.53 8.38 -3.04
N GLY A 117 -3.20 7.99 -1.81
CA GLY A 117 -3.94 6.93 -1.11
C GLY A 117 -5.36 7.31 -0.75
N VAL A 118 -5.55 8.52 -0.24
CA VAL A 118 -6.89 9.04 0.08
C VAL A 118 -7.75 9.10 -1.18
N LEU A 119 -7.19 9.58 -2.28
CA LEU A 119 -7.87 9.64 -3.57
C LEU A 119 -8.20 8.24 -4.12
N ALA A 120 -7.27 7.29 -4.04
CA ALA A 120 -7.49 5.92 -4.50
C ALA A 120 -8.54 5.18 -3.67
N VAL A 121 -8.49 5.30 -2.33
CA VAL A 121 -9.49 4.73 -1.42
C VAL A 121 -10.86 5.39 -1.65
N GLY A 122 -10.87 6.72 -1.80
CA GLY A 122 -12.08 7.48 -2.09
C GLY A 122 -12.74 7.09 -3.42
N ALA A 123 -11.96 7.00 -4.49
CA ALA A 123 -12.44 6.57 -5.80
C ALA A 123 -13.03 5.15 -5.73
N ALA A 124 -12.36 4.23 -5.02
CA ALA A 124 -12.86 2.88 -4.81
C ALA A 124 -14.18 2.85 -4.02
N ALA A 125 -14.27 3.62 -2.92
CA ALA A 125 -15.48 3.72 -2.10
C ALA A 125 -16.66 4.33 -2.89
N TYR A 126 -16.43 5.42 -3.62
CA TYR A 126 -17.46 6.07 -4.44
C TYR A 126 -17.91 5.20 -5.62
N CYS A 127 -17.00 4.44 -6.22
CA CYS A 127 -17.38 3.45 -7.23
C CYS A 127 -18.32 2.39 -6.64
N LYS A 128 -17.99 1.84 -5.47
CA LYS A 128 -18.84 0.83 -4.80
C LYS A 128 -20.18 1.38 -4.28
N SER A 129 -20.28 2.69 -4.03
CA SER A 129 -21.55 3.33 -3.67
C SER A 129 -22.39 3.72 -4.89
N GLY A 130 -21.89 3.51 -6.11
CA GLY A 130 -22.58 3.81 -7.36
C GLY A 130 -22.41 5.26 -7.84
N ASN A 131 -21.67 6.11 -7.13
CA ASN A 131 -21.38 7.47 -7.56
C ASN A 131 -20.12 7.50 -8.45
N LEU A 132 -20.28 7.04 -9.69
CA LEU A 132 -19.19 6.93 -10.66
C LEU A 132 -18.62 8.29 -11.07
N GLU A 133 -19.42 9.36 -11.05
CA GLU A 133 -18.96 10.72 -11.35
C GLU A 133 -17.91 11.19 -10.33
N MET A 134 -18.20 11.02 -9.03
CA MET A 134 -17.25 11.36 -7.99
C MET A 134 -16.03 10.43 -8.01
N ALA A 135 -16.24 9.14 -8.30
CA ALA A 135 -15.14 8.19 -8.43
C ALA A 135 -14.16 8.58 -9.55
N ASP A 136 -14.67 8.95 -10.73
CA ASP A 136 -13.88 9.43 -11.87
C ASP A 136 -13.17 10.76 -11.55
N LYS A 137 -13.85 11.68 -10.87
CA LYS A 137 -13.24 12.94 -10.42
C LYS A 137 -12.03 12.70 -9.50
N LEU A 138 -12.15 11.79 -8.53
CA LEU A 138 -11.05 11.44 -7.64
C LEU A 138 -9.91 10.71 -8.37
N TYR A 139 -10.24 9.86 -9.35
CA TYR A 139 -9.22 9.26 -10.23
C TYR A 139 -8.46 10.32 -11.03
N LYS A 140 -9.13 11.31 -11.64
CA LYS A 140 -8.47 12.41 -12.35
C LYS A 140 -7.55 13.23 -11.44
N GLN A 141 -7.94 13.40 -10.18
CA GLN A 141 -7.07 14.02 -9.17
C GLN A 141 -5.84 13.15 -8.87
N LEU A 142 -6.02 11.83 -8.74
CA LEU A 142 -4.90 10.88 -8.59
C LEU A 142 -3.97 10.90 -9.82
N GLU A 143 -4.52 10.95 -11.03
CA GLU A 143 -3.77 10.99 -12.28
C GLU A 143 -2.91 12.26 -12.41
N SER A 144 -3.33 13.36 -11.78
CA SER A 144 -2.59 14.63 -11.82
C SER A 144 -1.19 14.56 -11.17
N PHE A 145 -0.94 13.57 -10.30
CA PHE A 145 0.39 13.29 -9.75
C PHE A 145 1.40 12.81 -10.80
N SER A 146 0.94 12.37 -11.97
CA SER A 146 1.82 12.00 -13.09
C SER A 146 2.86 13.08 -13.40
N GLY A 147 2.48 14.35 -13.32
CA GLY A 147 3.37 15.48 -13.57
C GLY A 147 4.58 15.53 -12.62
N ILE A 148 4.40 15.20 -11.34
CA ILE A 148 5.52 15.16 -10.38
C ILE A 148 6.23 13.81 -10.37
N VAL A 149 5.52 12.72 -10.63
CA VAL A 149 6.07 11.35 -10.58
C VAL A 149 6.97 11.07 -11.78
N LEU A 150 6.56 11.50 -12.97
CA LEU A 150 7.24 11.20 -14.24
C LEU A 150 8.26 12.26 -14.65
N SER A 151 8.32 13.40 -13.95
CA SER A 151 9.28 14.45 -14.27
C SER A 151 10.73 13.95 -14.11
N PRO A 152 11.62 14.18 -15.10
CA PRO A 152 13.04 13.82 -15.01
C PRO A 152 13.77 14.49 -13.85
N ASP A 153 13.34 15.70 -13.46
CA ASP A 153 13.92 16.49 -12.36
C ASP A 153 13.21 16.25 -11.02
N SER A 154 12.32 15.25 -10.98
CA SER A 154 11.54 14.93 -9.79
C SER A 154 12.42 14.46 -8.64
N LYS A 155 12.17 15.04 -7.45
CA LYS A 155 12.79 14.64 -6.19
C LYS A 155 12.00 13.56 -5.45
N VAL A 156 10.94 13.03 -6.07
CA VAL A 156 10.16 11.93 -5.49
C VAL A 156 11.08 10.69 -5.38
N PRO A 157 11.20 10.07 -4.19
CA PRO A 157 11.97 8.84 -4.04
C PRO A 157 11.27 7.68 -4.74
N ASP A 158 11.89 6.50 -4.80
CA ASP A 158 11.26 5.34 -5.45
C ASP A 158 10.52 4.42 -4.47
N GLU A 159 10.73 4.58 -3.16
CA GLU A 159 10.21 3.67 -2.13
C GLU A 159 8.69 3.75 -1.89
N LEU A 160 8.17 2.88 -0.99
CA LEU A 160 6.73 2.63 -0.88
C LEU A 160 5.98 3.73 -0.12
N LEU A 161 6.60 4.35 0.90
CA LEU A 161 5.88 5.24 1.82
C LEU A 161 5.69 6.64 1.25
N TYR A 162 6.63 7.14 0.46
CA TYR A 162 6.67 8.51 -0.08
C TYR A 162 6.96 8.56 -1.59
N GLY A 163 7.34 7.44 -2.19
CA GLY A 163 7.89 7.39 -3.52
C GLY A 163 6.98 6.87 -4.63
N ARG A 164 7.60 6.68 -5.80
CA ARG A 164 6.97 6.19 -7.03
C ARG A 164 6.36 4.79 -6.86
N ALA A 165 6.97 3.89 -6.08
CA ALA A 165 6.36 2.59 -5.79
C ALA A 165 5.04 2.73 -5.00
N GLY A 166 4.97 3.69 -4.08
CA GLY A 166 3.74 4.04 -3.38
C GLY A 166 2.65 4.59 -4.31
N PHE A 167 3.02 5.39 -5.31
CA PHE A 167 2.09 5.87 -6.33
C PHE A 167 1.61 4.75 -7.26
N LEU A 168 2.53 3.88 -7.70
CA LEU A 168 2.22 2.69 -8.48
C LEU A 168 1.20 1.80 -7.75
N TYR A 169 1.36 1.63 -6.44
CA TYR A 169 0.39 0.90 -5.63
C TYR A 169 -1.01 1.55 -5.67
N SER A 170 -1.13 2.88 -5.60
CA SER A 170 -2.42 3.58 -5.73
C SER A 170 -3.13 3.28 -7.04
N LEU A 171 -2.41 3.27 -8.16
CA LEU A 171 -2.96 2.96 -9.49
C LEU A 171 -3.42 1.50 -9.57
N LEU A 172 -2.58 0.56 -9.14
CA LEU A 172 -2.89 -0.87 -9.17
C LEU A 172 -4.04 -1.23 -8.22
N PHE A 173 -4.08 -0.61 -7.04
CA PHE A 173 -5.18 -0.74 -6.09
C PHE A 173 -6.50 -0.37 -6.76
N LEU A 174 -6.59 0.84 -7.33
CA LEU A 174 -7.85 1.30 -7.93
C LEU A 174 -8.26 0.44 -9.14
N LYS A 175 -7.30 0.05 -9.98
CA LYS A 175 -7.54 -0.83 -11.13
C LYS A 175 -8.14 -2.17 -10.71
N LYS A 176 -7.68 -2.72 -9.58
CA LYS A 176 -8.19 -3.97 -9.02
C LYS A 176 -9.57 -3.80 -8.39
N GLU A 177 -9.78 -2.72 -7.65
CA GLU A 177 -11.03 -2.51 -6.90
C GLU A 177 -12.21 -2.09 -7.78
N CYS A 178 -11.96 -1.44 -8.93
CA CYS A 178 -13.00 -0.91 -9.84
C CYS A 178 -12.82 -1.37 -11.30
N PRO A 179 -12.80 -2.69 -11.56
CA PRO A 179 -12.54 -3.23 -12.90
C PRO A 179 -13.69 -2.91 -13.86
N GLY A 180 -13.43 -2.01 -14.80
CA GLY A 180 -14.38 -1.63 -15.86
C GLY A 180 -15.27 -0.45 -15.50
N GLU A 181 -15.40 -0.10 -14.21
CA GLU A 181 -16.08 1.13 -13.80
C GLU A 181 -15.16 2.36 -13.85
N ILE A 182 -13.88 2.19 -13.48
CA ILE A 182 -12.85 3.23 -13.61
C ILE A 182 -11.76 2.74 -14.55
N THR A 183 -11.53 3.49 -15.63
CA THR A 183 -10.46 3.16 -16.58
C THR A 183 -9.14 3.77 -16.11
N VAL A 184 -8.42 3.05 -15.26
CA VAL A 184 -7.05 3.43 -14.86
C VAL A 184 -6.10 3.29 -16.05
N SER A 185 -5.36 4.36 -16.36
CA SER A 185 -4.47 4.47 -17.51
C SER A 185 -3.32 3.45 -17.46
N ASP A 186 -3.33 2.51 -18.41
CA ASP A 186 -2.25 1.54 -18.60
C ASP A 186 -0.94 2.20 -19.04
N ALA A 187 -1.03 3.33 -19.75
CA ALA A 187 0.13 4.13 -20.13
C ALA A 187 0.79 4.69 -18.87
N LEU A 188 0.02 5.27 -17.95
CA LEU A 188 0.54 5.85 -16.71
C LEU A 188 1.20 4.78 -15.82
N ILE A 189 0.62 3.59 -15.71
CA ILE A 189 1.23 2.47 -14.97
C ILE A 189 2.59 2.10 -15.59
N ARG A 190 2.64 1.97 -16.93
CA ARG A 190 3.87 1.63 -17.66
C ARG A 190 4.94 2.71 -17.50
N GLU A 191 4.56 3.97 -17.63
CA GLU A 191 5.46 5.12 -17.47
C GLU A 191 5.98 5.21 -16.04
N THR A 192 5.14 4.94 -15.03
CA THR A 192 5.56 4.91 -13.62
C THR A 192 6.57 3.80 -13.37
N CYS A 193 6.35 2.60 -13.92
CA CYS A 193 7.33 1.50 -13.85
C CYS A 193 8.65 1.88 -14.53
N GLY A 194 8.58 2.49 -15.71
CA GLY A 194 9.74 2.97 -16.45
C GLY A 194 10.52 4.04 -15.67
N ALA A 195 9.84 4.96 -14.99
CA ALA A 195 10.47 5.99 -14.16
C ALA A 195 11.23 5.39 -12.97
N ILE A 196 10.65 4.40 -12.28
CA ILE A 196 11.31 3.66 -11.19
C ILE A 196 12.57 2.97 -11.70
N ILE A 197 12.47 2.22 -12.80
CA ILE A 197 13.60 1.49 -13.39
C ILE A 197 14.69 2.45 -13.83
N LYS A 198 14.32 3.52 -14.54
CA LYS A 198 15.28 4.51 -15.04
C LYS A 198 16.01 5.22 -13.91
N SER A 199 15.30 5.56 -12.83
CA SER A 199 15.89 6.12 -11.62
C SER A 199 16.93 5.17 -11.02
N GLY A 200 16.57 3.89 -10.84
CA GLY A 200 17.46 2.87 -10.30
C GLY A 200 18.70 2.60 -11.16
N GLU A 201 18.55 2.56 -12.48
CA GLU A 201 19.66 2.40 -13.43
C GLU A 201 20.62 3.59 -13.37
N ASN A 202 20.07 4.81 -13.40
CA ASN A 202 20.87 6.03 -13.36
C ASN A 202 21.68 6.10 -12.06
N TRP A 203 21.06 5.75 -10.92
CA TRP A 203 21.74 5.79 -9.63
C TRP A 203 22.79 4.69 -9.51
N SER A 204 22.48 3.46 -9.95
CA SER A 204 23.44 2.36 -10.01
C SER A 204 24.68 2.74 -10.85
N ALA A 205 24.47 3.29 -12.05
CA ALA A 205 25.57 3.71 -12.93
C ALA A 205 26.41 4.82 -12.29
N ARG A 206 25.78 5.80 -11.62
CA ARG A 206 26.46 6.91 -10.95
C ARG A 206 27.41 6.44 -9.86
N ILE A 207 26.98 5.47 -9.05
CA ILE A 207 27.80 4.95 -7.95
C ILE A 207 28.61 3.70 -8.34
N ARG A 208 28.51 3.25 -9.59
CA ARG A 208 29.14 2.02 -10.11
C ARG A 208 28.76 0.78 -9.29
N PHE A 209 27.47 0.68 -8.95
CA PHE A 209 26.94 -0.49 -8.24
C PHE A 209 26.99 -1.73 -9.15
N PRO A 210 27.34 -2.92 -8.64
CA PRO A 210 27.46 -4.13 -9.45
C PRO A 210 26.13 -4.69 -9.98
N ALA A 211 24.98 -4.26 -9.44
CA ALA A 211 23.66 -4.66 -9.95
C ALA A 211 23.03 -3.56 -10.82
N PRO A 212 22.11 -3.90 -11.74
CA PRO A 212 21.50 -2.94 -12.66
C PRO A 212 20.72 -1.81 -11.98
N LEU A 213 20.07 -2.09 -10.85
CA LEU A 213 19.23 -1.12 -10.15
C LEU A 213 19.78 -0.86 -8.75
N TYR A 214 19.78 0.41 -8.34
CA TYR A 214 20.18 0.81 -7.01
C TYR A 214 19.28 1.95 -6.51
N TYR A 215 18.82 1.87 -5.27
CA TYR A 215 17.86 2.83 -4.68
C TYR A 215 18.32 3.26 -3.30
N GLU A 216 18.01 4.51 -2.95
CA GLU A 216 18.27 5.06 -1.62
C GLU A 216 17.09 5.90 -1.15
N TRP A 217 16.92 5.95 0.17
CA TRP A 217 16.05 6.89 0.85
C TRP A 217 16.81 7.46 2.03
N TYR A 218 16.76 8.78 2.24
CA TYR A 218 17.61 9.48 3.23
C TYR A 218 19.10 9.08 3.23
N SER A 219 19.69 8.89 2.04
CA SER A 219 21.10 8.51 1.83
C SER A 219 21.47 7.11 2.32
N GLU A 220 20.48 6.24 2.55
CA GLU A 220 20.68 4.88 3.00
C GLU A 220 20.07 3.88 2.01
N ALA A 221 20.80 2.79 1.76
CA ALA A 221 20.35 1.66 0.94
C ALA A 221 19.46 0.72 1.76
N TYR A 222 18.23 1.14 2.02
CA TYR A 222 17.28 0.30 2.77
C TYR A 222 16.95 -0.98 1.99
N LEU A 223 17.05 -2.14 2.64
CA LEU A 223 16.69 -3.43 2.03
C LEU A 223 15.21 -3.78 2.16
N GLY A 224 14.56 -3.29 3.22
CA GLY A 224 13.21 -3.71 3.63
C GLY A 224 12.07 -3.19 2.75
N ALA A 225 10.85 -3.58 3.12
CA ALA A 225 9.65 -3.31 2.31
C ALA A 225 9.18 -1.85 2.33
N ALA A 226 9.38 -1.12 3.44
CA ALA A 226 8.89 0.25 3.57
C ALA A 226 9.69 1.22 2.69
N HIS A 227 10.98 1.36 2.98
CA HIS A 227 11.84 2.40 2.37
C HIS A 227 12.82 1.86 1.32
N GLY A 228 12.71 0.59 0.96
CA GLY A 228 13.83 -0.15 0.41
C GLY A 228 13.54 -1.02 -0.80
N PHE A 229 14.60 -1.71 -1.23
CA PHE A 229 14.61 -2.57 -2.41
C PHE A 229 13.47 -3.57 -2.44
N ALA A 230 13.18 -4.26 -1.32
CA ALA A 230 12.15 -5.28 -1.29
C ALA A 230 10.77 -4.70 -1.67
N GLY A 231 10.42 -3.50 -1.19
CA GLY A 231 9.14 -2.86 -1.52
C GLY A 231 9.07 -2.42 -2.98
N ILE A 232 10.13 -1.77 -3.46
CA ILE A 232 10.22 -1.25 -4.82
C ILE A 232 10.12 -2.39 -5.84
N LEU A 233 10.95 -3.42 -5.69
CA LEU A 233 11.00 -4.56 -6.61
C LEU A 233 9.72 -5.38 -6.52
N PHE A 234 9.14 -5.56 -5.33
CA PHE A 234 7.84 -6.21 -5.18
C PHE A 234 6.74 -5.48 -5.95
N MET A 235 6.71 -4.13 -5.92
CA MET A 235 5.73 -3.37 -6.67
C MET A 235 5.92 -3.48 -8.19
N LEU A 236 7.15 -3.48 -8.68
CA LEU A 236 7.43 -3.76 -10.10
C LEU A 236 6.95 -5.15 -10.53
N LEU A 237 7.12 -6.17 -9.68
CA LEU A 237 6.63 -7.53 -9.96
C LEU A 237 5.10 -7.61 -9.94
N ASN A 238 4.42 -6.82 -9.11
CA ASN A 238 2.95 -6.71 -9.16
C ASN A 238 2.46 -6.03 -10.45
N ALA A 239 3.33 -5.28 -11.14
CA ALA A 239 3.08 -4.65 -12.43
C ALA A 239 3.75 -5.40 -13.60
N VAL A 240 4.04 -6.69 -13.47
CA VAL A 240 4.84 -7.45 -14.46
C VAL A 240 4.32 -7.35 -15.90
N SER A 241 3.00 -7.27 -16.11
CA SER A 241 2.40 -7.11 -17.45
C SER A 241 2.71 -5.77 -18.12
N TYR A 242 3.23 -4.80 -17.36
CA TYR A 242 3.62 -3.48 -17.84
C TYR A 242 5.13 -3.37 -18.11
N LEU A 243 5.91 -4.39 -17.73
CA LEU A 243 7.35 -4.45 -17.97
C LEU A 243 7.64 -5.17 -19.29
N ASN A 244 8.68 -4.72 -19.99
CA ASN A 244 9.24 -5.50 -21.10
C ASN A 244 10.20 -6.58 -20.54
N ALA A 245 10.54 -7.55 -21.39
CA ALA A 245 11.39 -8.68 -21.00
C ALA A 245 12.80 -8.26 -20.55
N GLU A 246 13.33 -7.17 -21.10
CA GLU A 246 14.65 -6.65 -20.71
C GLU A 246 14.63 -6.06 -19.30
N ASP A 247 13.66 -5.21 -19.01
CA ASP A 247 13.44 -4.63 -17.70
C ASP A 247 13.22 -5.70 -16.63
N LEU A 248 12.41 -6.72 -16.93
CA LEU A 248 12.13 -7.81 -15.99
C LEU A 248 13.36 -8.71 -15.78
N GLU A 249 13.90 -9.31 -16.84
CA GLU A 249 14.89 -10.38 -16.73
C GLU A 249 16.31 -9.84 -16.52
N LYS A 250 16.66 -8.71 -17.14
CA LYS A 250 18.02 -8.18 -17.07
C LYS A 250 18.23 -7.14 -15.98
N LYS A 251 17.16 -6.53 -15.45
CA LYS A 251 17.27 -5.46 -14.44
C LYS A 251 16.66 -5.86 -13.11
N VAL A 252 15.36 -6.13 -13.07
CA VAL A 252 14.64 -6.46 -11.83
C VAL A 252 15.18 -7.78 -11.26
N ARG A 253 15.18 -8.85 -12.05
CA ARG A 253 15.65 -10.17 -11.61
C ARG A 253 17.11 -10.16 -11.18
N VAL A 254 18.01 -9.59 -11.99
CA VAL A 254 19.45 -9.53 -11.67
C VAL A 254 19.70 -8.76 -10.38
N THR A 255 18.96 -7.67 -10.14
CA THR A 255 19.04 -6.93 -8.87
C THR A 255 18.56 -7.79 -7.69
N ILE A 256 17.45 -8.53 -7.84
CA ILE A 256 16.97 -9.46 -6.79
C ILE A 256 18.03 -10.52 -6.49
N ASP A 257 18.60 -11.14 -7.52
CA ASP A 257 19.63 -12.17 -7.36
C ASP A 257 20.89 -11.60 -6.70
N HIS A 258 21.26 -10.35 -6.99
CA HIS A 258 22.35 -9.68 -6.30
C HIS A 258 22.07 -9.48 -4.81
N LEU A 259 20.87 -9.04 -4.42
CA LEU A 259 20.50 -8.79 -3.02
C LEU A 259 20.36 -10.06 -2.17
N ARG A 260 20.21 -11.23 -2.81
CA ARG A 260 20.11 -12.53 -2.14
C ARG A 260 21.47 -13.12 -1.76
N ASN A 261 22.53 -12.70 -2.43
CA ASN A 261 23.89 -13.23 -2.27
C ASN A 261 24.73 -12.30 -1.39
#